data_AF-A0A0K9NEF0-F1
#
_entry.id   AF-A0A0K9NEF0-F1
#
_cell.length_a   1.000
_cell.length_b   1.000
_cell.length_c   1.000
_cell.angle_alpha   90.00
_cell.angle_beta   90.00
_cell.angle_gamma   90.00
#
_symmetry.space_group_name_H-M   'P 1'
#
loop_
_entity.id
_entity.type
_entity.pdbx_description
1 polymer ?
#
loop_
_entity_poly.entity_id
_entity_poly.type
_entity_poly.pdbx_seq_one_letter_code
_entity_poly.pdbx_strand_id
1 'polypeptide(L)'
;MNGDSLERKLNKKLQKHYGTAVRARIGQDAIRVSGTLSSWTDIVAACSMCVQKGSHLHVVNDIVLDGVAMPKMREPSWSDEKLEGRRPDVLVIGGGISGASIARELSKWKLDILLVEKEADLAVQASGRNDGEVHPGVDLNKGTLKQHYVLLGNKMYGKICRELDVPFERCGQYVGFTRWWMYPAVLAYVWHRKFICKVTDTVILGRKELRRKEKELNPKIYFAMYNPSAGCVCPYGLTIAYGENAAENGAQISLNTAVLGMEVKEGQIESVQTNRGRVYPAIVINAAGTFAEDIAAMADDRFYSIHPRKGTNSILDKKAGHIVKGIASVKTLKHNPAHTKGGGILHTVHGNLLVGPNAEETYEKENFATRQESIDAVFAKQKMTAGRLDKKDIITYFTGVRPATYEEDFIIEKGRRTQNLIHCAGIQSPGLTAAPAAALDVEKMAVEELRKKRAVEQNDAFNPIRKGIPVLKDMPKEERDRMIRKNPDYGIIVCRCEEISKGEILDALKSPVAVPTVDGIKKRLRPGMGRCQGGFCLPLVMDIISEYLQLPPEDVTKAGAGSAITYGRTKGAGQRRRDDGETI
;
A
#
# COMPACT_ATOMS: atom_id res chain seq x y z
N MET A 1 23.56 27.63 -10.22
CA MET A 1 24.53 26.87 -11.04
C MET A 1 23.94 26.80 -12.44
N ASN A 2 24.64 27.24 -13.49
CA ASN A 2 24.10 27.22 -14.87
C ASN A 2 23.85 25.75 -15.31
N GLY A 3 22.79 25.48 -16.08
CA GLY A 3 22.38 24.14 -16.51
C GLY A 3 23.52 23.35 -17.16
N ASP A 4 24.26 23.98 -18.08
CA ASP A 4 25.39 23.38 -18.78
C ASP A 4 26.55 22.97 -17.85
N SER A 5 26.71 23.64 -16.72
CA SER A 5 27.72 23.29 -15.71
C SER A 5 27.31 22.05 -14.93
N LEU A 6 26.03 21.95 -14.56
CA LEU A 6 25.47 20.78 -13.90
C LEU A 6 25.52 19.56 -14.81
N GLU A 7 25.14 19.71 -16.09
CA GLU A 7 25.13 18.60 -17.06
C GLU A 7 26.53 18.02 -17.26
N ARG A 8 27.54 18.88 -17.47
CA ARG A 8 28.95 18.44 -17.58
C ARG A 8 29.42 17.72 -16.32
N LYS A 9 29.05 18.20 -15.13
CA LYS A 9 29.40 17.58 -13.85
C LYS A 9 28.77 16.19 -13.70
N LEU A 10 27.49 16.05 -14.04
CA LEU A 10 26.77 14.78 -13.99
C LEU A 10 27.37 13.76 -14.97
N ASN A 11 27.60 14.17 -16.22
CA ASN A 11 28.19 13.29 -17.22
C ASN A 11 29.62 12.88 -16.87
N LYS A 12 30.45 13.76 -16.30
CA LYS A 12 31.78 13.37 -15.78
C LYS A 12 31.68 12.31 -14.69
N LYS A 13 30.67 12.40 -13.83
CA LYS A 13 30.41 11.42 -12.76
C LYS A 13 29.95 10.09 -13.35
N LEU A 14 29.03 10.10 -14.30
CA LEU A 14 28.56 8.89 -14.99
C LEU A 14 29.68 8.22 -15.78
N GLN A 15 30.46 8.98 -16.55
CA GLN A 15 31.59 8.47 -17.33
C GLN A 15 32.65 7.77 -16.49
N LYS A 16 32.90 8.26 -15.27
CA LYS A 16 33.82 7.62 -14.33
C LYS A 16 33.39 6.19 -13.95
N HIS A 17 32.09 5.92 -13.89
CA HIS A 17 31.55 4.63 -13.44
C HIS A 17 31.13 3.71 -14.58
N TYR A 18 30.63 4.29 -15.69
CA TYR A 18 29.95 3.56 -16.76
C TYR A 18 30.47 3.92 -18.17
N GLY A 19 31.56 4.69 -18.27
CA GLY A 19 32.10 5.12 -19.57
C GLY A 19 31.08 5.88 -20.41
N THR A 20 30.94 5.52 -21.68
CA THR A 20 29.98 6.14 -22.61
C THR A 20 28.62 5.46 -22.63
N ALA A 21 28.40 4.42 -21.81
CA ALA A 21 27.18 3.61 -21.84
C ALA A 21 25.92 4.38 -21.41
N VAL A 22 26.08 5.42 -20.58
CA VAL A 22 24.98 6.26 -20.10
C VAL A 22 25.37 7.74 -20.10
N ARG A 23 24.36 8.60 -20.27
CA ARG A 23 24.50 10.06 -20.24
C ARG A 23 23.30 10.70 -19.56
N ALA A 24 23.53 11.82 -18.89
CA ALA A 24 22.49 12.69 -18.34
C ALA A 24 22.29 13.91 -19.25
N ARG A 25 21.03 14.31 -19.46
CA ARG A 25 20.66 15.57 -20.10
C ARG A 25 19.75 16.36 -19.18
N ILE A 26 19.97 17.66 -19.08
CA ILE A 26 19.17 18.54 -18.23
C ILE A 26 18.11 19.21 -19.09
N GLY A 27 16.86 18.78 -18.91
CA GLY A 27 15.70 19.42 -19.50
C GLY A 27 15.19 20.59 -18.66
N GLN A 28 14.12 21.22 -19.13
CA GLN A 28 13.42 22.27 -18.38
C GLN A 28 12.71 21.72 -17.14
N ASP A 29 12.27 20.47 -17.17
CA ASP A 29 11.42 19.86 -16.14
C ASP A 29 12.07 18.70 -15.38
N ALA A 30 13.08 18.04 -15.96
CA ALA A 30 13.72 16.86 -15.39
C ALA A 30 15.18 16.67 -15.83
N ILE A 31 15.91 15.83 -15.08
CA ILE A 31 17.21 15.29 -15.47
C ILE A 31 16.96 13.91 -16.10
N ARG A 32 17.14 13.79 -17.41
CA ARG A 32 16.91 12.54 -18.14
C ARG A 32 18.21 11.76 -18.25
N VAL A 33 18.23 10.54 -17.75
CA VAL A 33 19.38 9.63 -17.86
C VAL A 33 19.04 8.57 -18.89
N SER A 34 19.87 8.46 -19.94
CA SER A 34 19.64 7.60 -21.10
C SER A 34 20.88 6.78 -21.43
N GLY A 35 20.70 5.64 -22.08
CA GLY A 35 21.79 4.74 -22.44
C GLY A 35 21.35 3.28 -22.38
N THR A 36 22.31 2.37 -22.27
CA THR A 36 22.06 0.93 -22.11
C THR A 36 22.96 0.36 -21.02
N LEU A 37 22.39 -0.41 -20.11
CA LEU A 37 23.12 -1.15 -19.06
C LEU A 37 22.53 -2.55 -18.92
N SER A 38 23.34 -3.54 -18.53
CA SER A 38 22.91 -4.94 -18.39
C SER A 38 22.41 -5.30 -16.99
N SER A 39 22.39 -4.34 -16.06
CA SER A 39 22.10 -4.57 -14.64
C SER A 39 21.13 -3.52 -14.12
N TRP A 40 20.00 -3.99 -13.57
CA TRP A 40 19.01 -3.10 -12.95
C TRP A 40 19.58 -2.32 -11.76
N THR A 41 20.42 -2.97 -10.96
CA THR A 41 21.10 -2.32 -9.83
C THR A 41 21.99 -1.16 -10.32
N ASP A 42 22.66 -1.32 -11.45
CA ASP A 42 23.49 -0.25 -12.04
C ASP A 42 22.64 0.87 -12.64
N ILE A 43 21.49 0.56 -13.23
CA ILE A 43 20.51 1.57 -13.67
C ILE A 43 20.04 2.41 -12.49
N VAL A 44 19.67 1.76 -11.37
CA VAL A 44 19.26 2.47 -10.15
C VAL A 44 20.40 3.34 -9.63
N ALA A 45 21.62 2.81 -9.54
CA ALA A 45 22.79 3.56 -9.08
C ALA A 45 23.12 4.76 -9.98
N ALA A 46 23.12 4.60 -11.31
CA ALA A 46 23.36 5.67 -12.27
C ALA A 46 22.34 6.80 -12.14
N CYS A 47 21.05 6.46 -12.02
CA CYS A 47 19.98 7.44 -11.81
C CYS A 47 20.10 8.13 -10.46
N SER A 48 20.28 7.39 -9.37
CA SER A 48 20.50 7.95 -8.02
C SER A 48 21.73 8.87 -7.95
N MET A 49 22.76 8.61 -8.75
CA MET A 49 23.94 9.49 -8.85
C MET A 49 23.63 10.86 -9.46
N CYS A 50 22.54 10.99 -10.22
CA CYS A 50 22.11 12.20 -10.91
C CYS A 50 21.19 13.09 -10.07
N VAL A 51 20.63 12.56 -8.97
CA VAL A 51 19.75 13.30 -8.05
C VAL A 51 20.42 14.57 -7.52
N GLN A 52 19.73 15.71 -7.66
CA GLN A 52 20.15 16.99 -7.12
C GLN A 52 19.24 17.39 -5.95
N LYS A 53 19.73 17.19 -4.72
CA LYS A 53 18.97 17.55 -3.51
C LYS A 53 18.65 19.05 -3.48
N GLY A 54 17.40 19.38 -3.19
CA GLY A 54 16.90 20.77 -3.15
C GLY A 54 16.64 21.39 -4.52
N SER A 55 16.81 20.63 -5.61
CA SER A 55 16.36 21.02 -6.95
C SER A 55 14.88 20.67 -7.14
N HIS A 56 14.20 21.40 -8.02
CA HIS A 56 12.86 21.02 -8.52
C HIS A 56 12.94 19.96 -9.63
N LEU A 57 14.13 19.71 -10.20
CA LEU A 57 14.33 18.72 -11.25
C LEU A 57 14.41 17.32 -10.66
N HIS A 58 13.52 16.43 -11.11
CA HIS A 58 13.54 15.01 -10.78
C HIS A 58 14.32 14.21 -11.82
N VAL A 59 14.79 13.03 -11.43
CA VAL A 59 15.46 12.10 -12.34
C VAL A 59 14.43 11.24 -13.08
N VAL A 60 14.56 11.22 -14.41
CA VAL A 60 13.84 10.32 -15.30
C VAL A 60 14.79 9.28 -15.85
N ASN A 61 14.44 8.01 -15.70
CA ASN A 61 15.15 6.88 -16.25
C ASN A 61 14.62 6.53 -17.65
N ASP A 62 15.47 6.75 -18.64
CA ASP A 62 15.31 6.34 -20.04
C ASP A 62 16.47 5.38 -20.45
N ILE A 63 17.10 4.70 -19.48
CA ILE A 63 18.13 3.69 -19.72
C ILE A 63 17.46 2.35 -20.08
N VAL A 64 17.91 1.73 -21.16
CA VAL A 64 17.48 0.39 -21.59
C VAL A 64 18.22 -0.66 -20.76
N LEU A 65 17.46 -1.60 -20.19
CA LEU A 65 18.02 -2.80 -19.56
C LEU A 65 18.29 -3.86 -20.63
N ASP A 66 19.56 -4.10 -20.91
CA ASP A 66 20.00 -4.99 -21.99
C ASP A 66 19.47 -6.42 -21.81
N GLY A 67 18.98 -7.02 -22.90
CA GLY A 67 18.42 -8.37 -22.92
C GLY A 67 17.12 -8.57 -22.13
N VAL A 68 16.48 -7.53 -21.60
CA VAL A 68 15.25 -7.64 -20.80
C VAL A 68 14.08 -6.91 -21.46
N ALA A 69 13.01 -7.65 -21.77
CA ALA A 69 11.73 -7.06 -22.09
C ALA A 69 11.02 -6.64 -20.80
N MET A 70 10.76 -5.35 -20.63
CA MET A 70 10.09 -4.82 -19.45
C MET A 70 8.67 -5.41 -19.32
N PRO A 71 8.30 -5.99 -18.16
CA PRO A 71 6.96 -6.52 -17.96
C PRO A 71 5.90 -5.44 -18.10
N LYS A 72 4.83 -5.76 -18.85
CA LYS A 72 3.66 -4.88 -18.98
C LYS A 72 2.81 -4.93 -17.70
N MET A 73 1.98 -3.89 -17.52
CA MET A 73 0.93 -3.89 -16.51
C MET A 73 0.01 -5.08 -16.72
N ARG A 74 -0.36 -5.77 -15.65
CA ARG A 74 -1.43 -6.77 -15.68
C ARG A 74 -2.77 -6.05 -15.76
N GLU A 75 -3.44 -6.27 -16.87
CA GLU A 75 -4.78 -5.76 -17.17
C GLU A 75 -5.87 -6.73 -16.68
N PRO A 76 -7.09 -6.23 -16.39
CA PRO A 76 -8.27 -7.07 -16.20
C PRO A 76 -8.50 -7.98 -17.42
N SER A 77 -9.03 -9.19 -17.20
CA SER A 77 -9.21 -10.18 -18.27
C SER A 77 -10.40 -9.91 -19.20
N TRP A 78 -11.14 -8.83 -18.96
CA TRP A 78 -12.37 -8.52 -19.68
C TRP A 78 -12.50 -7.00 -19.87
N SER A 79 -13.31 -6.63 -20.86
CA SER A 79 -13.62 -5.25 -21.23
C SER A 79 -15.13 -5.09 -21.46
N ASP A 80 -15.64 -3.89 -21.22
CA ASP A 80 -17.01 -3.47 -21.52
C ASP A 80 -17.05 -1.97 -21.88
N GLU A 81 -18.23 -1.39 -22.02
CA GLU A 81 -18.42 0.05 -22.30
C GLU A 81 -19.16 0.77 -21.15
N LYS A 82 -19.14 0.21 -19.93
CA LYS A 82 -19.95 0.70 -18.81
C LYS A 82 -19.63 2.15 -18.41
N LEU A 83 -18.40 2.60 -18.66
CA LEU A 83 -17.94 3.95 -18.36
C LEU A 83 -17.89 4.86 -19.60
N GLU A 84 -18.32 4.38 -20.76
CA GLU A 84 -18.29 5.15 -22.00
C GLU A 84 -19.08 6.47 -21.85
N GLY A 85 -18.46 7.58 -22.26
CA GLY A 85 -19.09 8.89 -22.20
C GLY A 85 -19.20 9.53 -20.81
N ARG A 86 -18.74 8.87 -19.73
CA ARG A 86 -18.80 9.43 -18.37
C ARG A 86 -17.96 10.70 -18.26
N ARG A 87 -18.45 11.70 -17.53
CA ARG A 87 -17.82 13.03 -17.37
C ARG A 87 -17.67 13.43 -15.90
N PRO A 88 -16.88 12.70 -15.09
CA PRO A 88 -16.70 13.04 -13.69
C PRO A 88 -15.95 14.38 -13.55
N ASP A 89 -16.21 15.11 -12.48
CA ASP A 89 -15.40 16.28 -12.13
C ASP A 89 -13.98 15.87 -11.82
N VAL A 90 -13.81 14.76 -11.09
CA VAL A 90 -12.52 14.23 -10.70
C VAL A 90 -12.44 12.74 -10.96
N LEU A 91 -11.46 12.34 -11.79
CA LEU A 91 -11.07 10.95 -11.95
C LEU A 91 -9.83 10.65 -11.10
N VAL A 92 -9.96 9.76 -10.13
CA VAL A 92 -8.86 9.26 -9.30
C VAL A 92 -8.37 7.92 -9.86
N ILE A 93 -7.11 7.85 -10.27
CA ILE A 93 -6.51 6.62 -10.82
C ILE A 93 -5.71 5.92 -9.73
N GLY A 94 -6.21 4.77 -9.27
CA GLY A 94 -5.57 3.90 -8.27
C GLY A 94 -6.36 3.81 -6.95
N GLY A 95 -6.78 2.60 -6.58
CA GLY A 95 -7.51 2.26 -5.35
C GLY A 95 -6.61 1.82 -4.19
N GLY A 96 -5.38 2.32 -4.16
CA GLY A 96 -4.49 2.24 -3.00
C GLY A 96 -4.87 3.24 -1.90
N ILE A 97 -4.11 3.26 -0.81
CA ILE A 97 -4.36 4.15 0.34
C ILE A 97 -4.44 5.62 -0.10
N SER A 98 -3.55 6.08 -0.98
CA SER A 98 -3.55 7.45 -1.47
C SER A 98 -4.86 7.79 -2.18
N GLY A 99 -5.24 7.03 -3.21
CA GLY A 99 -6.45 7.30 -3.99
C GLY A 99 -7.73 7.14 -3.17
N ALA A 100 -7.82 6.11 -2.31
CA ALA A 100 -8.96 5.93 -1.43
C ALA A 100 -9.11 7.09 -0.42
N SER A 101 -8.00 7.56 0.18
CA SER A 101 -8.05 8.73 1.06
C SER A 101 -8.41 10.01 0.29
N ILE A 102 -7.88 10.21 -0.91
CA ILE A 102 -8.19 11.37 -1.76
C ILE A 102 -9.68 11.39 -2.12
N ALA A 103 -10.24 10.25 -2.54
CA ALA A 103 -11.66 10.15 -2.87
C ALA A 103 -12.57 10.50 -1.68
N ARG A 104 -12.20 10.08 -0.45
CA ARG A 104 -12.94 10.47 0.76
C ARG A 104 -12.82 11.96 1.06
N GLU A 105 -11.63 12.55 0.92
CA GLU A 105 -11.48 13.98 1.19
C GLU A 105 -12.23 14.82 0.15
N LEU A 106 -12.24 14.40 -1.12
CA LEU A 106 -13.01 15.04 -2.18
C LEU A 106 -14.53 14.94 -1.97
N SER A 107 -15.05 13.87 -1.36
CA SER A 107 -16.50 13.69 -1.15
C SER A 107 -17.11 14.65 -0.11
N LYS A 108 -16.27 15.47 0.55
CA LYS A 108 -16.67 16.65 1.32
C LYS A 108 -17.22 17.79 0.46
N TRP A 109 -17.12 17.68 -0.85
CA TRP A 109 -17.58 18.67 -1.82
C TRP A 109 -18.63 18.05 -2.74
N LYS A 110 -19.52 18.87 -3.30
CA LYS A 110 -20.51 18.44 -4.30
C LYS A 110 -19.83 18.24 -5.66
N LEU A 111 -19.19 17.08 -5.83
CA LEU A 111 -18.42 16.68 -7.01
C LEU A 111 -18.85 15.29 -7.51
N ASP A 112 -18.90 15.08 -8.82
CA ASP A 112 -18.92 13.73 -9.41
C ASP A 112 -17.50 13.14 -9.37
N ILE A 113 -17.27 12.21 -8.45
CA ILE A 113 -15.97 11.60 -8.19
C ILE A 113 -16.01 10.16 -8.70
N LEU A 114 -15.10 9.82 -9.60
CA LEU A 114 -14.90 8.45 -10.06
C LEU A 114 -13.49 7.99 -9.67
N LEU A 115 -13.39 6.94 -8.87
CA LEU A 115 -12.15 6.23 -8.62
C LEU A 115 -12.11 4.96 -9.48
N VAL A 116 -11.02 4.77 -10.22
CA VAL A 116 -10.77 3.55 -11.01
C VAL A 116 -9.60 2.76 -10.44
N GLU A 117 -9.79 1.45 -10.28
CA GLU A 117 -8.79 0.51 -9.78
C GLU A 117 -8.73 -0.69 -10.72
N LYS A 118 -7.54 -1.02 -11.24
CA LYS A 118 -7.34 -2.13 -12.18
C LYS A 118 -7.55 -3.48 -11.52
N GLU A 119 -7.37 -3.58 -10.21
CA GLU A 119 -7.53 -4.79 -9.43
C GLU A 119 -9.01 -5.07 -9.08
N ALA A 120 -9.30 -6.32 -8.72
CA ALA A 120 -10.64 -6.76 -8.34
C ALA A 120 -11.12 -6.25 -6.97
N ASP A 121 -10.29 -5.52 -6.24
CA ASP A 121 -10.59 -4.92 -4.93
C ASP A 121 -9.60 -3.78 -4.65
N LEU A 122 -9.93 -2.96 -3.67
CA LEU A 122 -9.04 -1.95 -3.13
C LEU A 122 -7.85 -2.59 -2.40
N ALA A 123 -6.77 -1.83 -2.27
CA ALA A 123 -5.58 -2.19 -1.51
C ALA A 123 -4.90 -3.50 -1.96
N VAL A 124 -5.09 -3.95 -3.21
CA VAL A 124 -4.45 -5.20 -3.66
C VAL A 124 -2.94 -5.05 -3.79
N GLN A 125 -2.46 -3.89 -4.28
CA GLN A 125 -1.04 -3.60 -4.54
C GLN A 125 -0.25 -3.25 -3.25
N ALA A 126 0.66 -2.26 -3.28
CA ALA A 126 1.52 -1.89 -2.15
C ALA A 126 0.76 -1.62 -0.83
N SER A 127 -0.44 -1.06 -0.90
CA SER A 127 -1.25 -0.71 0.27
C SER A 127 -1.76 -1.90 1.08
N GLY A 128 -1.94 -3.08 0.47
CA GLY A 128 -2.27 -4.32 1.19
C GLY A 128 -1.06 -5.18 1.52
N ARG A 129 0.14 -4.78 1.08
CA ARG A 129 1.38 -5.56 1.16
C ARG A 129 2.50 -4.79 1.87
N ASN A 130 2.16 -4.18 3.00
CA ASN A 130 3.08 -3.50 3.90
C ASN A 130 2.86 -3.94 5.35
N ASP A 131 3.66 -3.40 6.26
CA ASP A 131 3.73 -3.89 7.63
C ASP A 131 2.58 -3.38 8.52
N GLY A 132 1.82 -2.38 8.06
CA GLY A 132 0.79 -1.72 8.88
C GLY A 132 1.33 -0.76 9.94
N GLU A 133 2.59 -0.33 9.83
CA GLU A 133 3.19 0.63 10.76
C GLU A 133 2.70 2.07 10.50
N VAL A 134 2.28 2.73 11.57
CA VAL A 134 2.12 4.18 11.64
C VAL A 134 3.42 4.77 12.18
N HIS A 135 4.26 5.28 11.29
CA HIS A 135 5.63 5.65 11.58
C HIS A 135 5.75 6.96 12.39
N PRO A 136 6.76 7.08 13.27
CA PRO A 136 7.00 8.29 14.07
C PRO A 136 7.80 9.38 13.31
N GLY A 137 8.37 9.05 12.14
CA GLY A 137 9.17 9.99 11.33
C GLY A 137 10.60 10.21 11.82
N VAL A 138 11.05 9.51 12.85
CA VAL A 138 12.38 9.67 13.48
C VAL A 138 13.57 9.42 12.55
N ASP A 139 13.36 8.69 11.45
CA ASP A 139 14.38 8.33 10.47
C ASP A 139 14.38 9.23 9.23
N LEU A 140 13.48 10.20 9.16
CA LEU A 140 13.30 11.10 8.02
C LEU A 140 14.04 12.41 8.23
N ASN A 141 14.59 12.95 7.15
CA ASN A 141 15.38 14.18 7.19
C ASN A 141 14.52 15.42 7.01
N LYS A 142 14.96 16.51 7.67
CA LYS A 142 14.30 17.82 7.56
C LYS A 142 14.19 18.27 6.10
N GLY A 143 13.02 18.75 5.72
CA GLY A 143 12.78 19.38 4.41
C GLY A 143 12.33 18.42 3.31
N THR A 144 12.16 17.13 3.63
CA THR A 144 11.53 16.16 2.71
C THR A 144 10.01 16.19 2.85
N LEU A 145 9.29 15.92 1.76
CA LEU A 145 7.83 15.77 1.79
C LEU A 145 7.44 14.56 2.65
N LYS A 146 8.22 13.48 2.62
CA LYS A 146 8.09 12.36 3.56
C LYS A 146 8.02 12.81 5.00
N GLN A 147 8.99 13.62 5.45
CA GLN A 147 8.99 14.09 6.83
C GLN A 147 7.76 14.96 7.11
N HIS A 148 7.42 15.88 6.21
CA HIS A 148 6.27 16.76 6.36
C HIS A 148 4.97 15.98 6.57
N TYR A 149 4.60 15.11 5.62
CA TYR A 149 3.34 14.40 5.65
C TYR A 149 3.27 13.32 6.73
N VAL A 150 4.39 12.71 7.13
CA VAL A 150 4.38 11.70 8.21
C VAL A 150 4.09 12.32 9.56
N LEU A 151 4.69 13.48 9.86
CA LEU A 151 4.46 14.15 11.14
C LEU A 151 3.02 14.67 11.27
N LEU A 152 2.41 15.08 10.16
CA LEU A 152 1.01 15.47 10.11
C LEU A 152 0.10 14.23 10.19
N GLY A 153 0.31 13.27 9.29
CA GLY A 153 -0.51 12.08 9.16
C GLY A 153 -0.53 11.23 10.43
N ASN A 154 0.61 11.00 11.09
CA ASN A 154 0.69 10.22 12.34
C ASN A 154 -0.29 10.70 13.41
N LYS A 155 -0.47 12.03 13.53
CA LYS A 155 -1.37 12.66 14.51
C LYS A 155 -2.85 12.41 14.17
N MET A 156 -3.17 12.22 12.90
CA MET A 156 -4.55 12.06 12.42
C MET A 156 -5.11 10.65 12.71
N TYR A 157 -4.24 9.63 12.81
CA TYR A 157 -4.65 8.22 12.89
C TYR A 157 -5.67 7.90 13.98
N GLY A 158 -5.51 8.48 15.17
CA GLY A 158 -6.44 8.22 16.28
C GLY A 158 -7.86 8.66 15.95
N LYS A 159 -8.03 9.80 15.26
CA LYS A 159 -9.33 10.30 14.82
C LYS A 159 -9.85 9.48 13.64
N ILE A 160 -9.04 9.31 12.59
CA ILE A 160 -9.43 8.60 11.36
C ILE A 160 -9.89 7.17 11.67
N CYS A 161 -9.13 6.42 12.46
CA CYS A 161 -9.45 5.02 12.72
C CYS A 161 -10.74 4.87 13.56
N ARG A 162 -11.07 5.87 14.41
CA ARG A 162 -12.38 5.92 15.08
C ARG A 162 -13.51 6.29 14.13
N GLU A 163 -13.29 7.25 13.24
CA GLU A 163 -14.28 7.66 12.23
C GLU A 163 -14.60 6.53 11.25
N LEU A 164 -13.58 5.76 10.85
CA LEU A 164 -13.72 4.70 9.84
C LEU A 164 -14.00 3.32 10.43
N ASP A 165 -14.04 3.21 11.76
CA ASP A 165 -14.21 1.96 12.51
C ASP A 165 -13.17 0.89 12.11
N VAL A 166 -11.89 1.24 12.31
CA VAL A 166 -10.73 0.41 11.96
C VAL A 166 -9.85 0.22 13.20
N PRO A 167 -9.39 -1.00 13.50
CA PRO A 167 -8.52 -1.24 14.65
C PRO A 167 -7.17 -0.54 14.49
N PHE A 168 -6.78 0.23 15.51
CA PHE A 168 -5.54 0.96 15.58
C PHE A 168 -4.98 0.95 17.01
N GLU A 169 -3.68 0.68 17.14
CA GLU A 169 -2.99 0.67 18.43
C GLU A 169 -1.76 1.57 18.41
N ARG A 170 -1.65 2.45 19.42
CA ARG A 170 -0.45 3.26 19.64
C ARG A 170 0.57 2.46 20.48
N CYS A 171 1.13 1.41 19.88
CA CYS A 171 1.97 0.42 20.55
C CYS A 171 3.41 0.88 20.81
N GLY A 172 3.85 1.97 20.18
CA GLY A 172 5.21 2.48 20.25
C GLY A 172 6.24 1.64 19.48
N GLN A 173 7.40 2.23 19.25
CA GLN A 173 8.51 1.59 18.52
C GLN A 173 9.81 1.66 19.30
N TYR A 174 10.55 0.55 19.32
CA TYR A 174 11.84 0.36 19.97
C TYR A 174 12.94 0.11 18.94
N VAL A 175 13.95 0.97 18.92
CA VAL A 175 15.19 0.77 18.15
C VAL A 175 16.30 0.44 19.14
N GLY A 176 16.64 -0.83 19.25
CA GLY A 176 17.61 -1.34 20.20
C GLY A 176 19.07 -1.17 19.75
N PHE A 177 19.94 -0.88 20.72
CA PHE A 177 21.38 -0.76 20.53
C PHE A 177 22.14 -1.76 21.42
N THR A 178 23.01 -2.56 20.82
CA THR A 178 23.80 -3.61 21.50
C THR A 178 25.17 -3.14 21.97
N ARG A 179 25.52 -1.87 21.71
CA ARG A 179 26.80 -1.27 22.09
C ARG A 179 26.56 -0.05 22.97
N TRP A 180 26.92 -0.14 24.25
CA TRP A 180 26.67 0.92 25.23
C TRP A 180 27.31 2.25 24.85
N TRP A 181 28.51 2.24 24.26
CA TRP A 181 29.26 3.44 23.89
C TRP A 181 28.56 4.28 22.81
N MET A 182 27.56 3.73 22.12
CA MET A 182 26.74 4.49 21.16
C MET A 182 25.78 5.48 21.84
N TYR A 183 25.57 5.36 23.16
CA TYR A 183 24.57 6.15 23.89
C TYR A 183 24.71 7.67 23.68
N PRO A 184 25.90 8.30 23.79
CA PRO A 184 26.03 9.75 23.59
C PRO A 184 25.66 10.17 22.16
N ALA A 185 26.04 9.39 21.14
CA ALA A 185 25.68 9.66 19.75
C ALA A 185 24.17 9.54 19.51
N VAL A 186 23.52 8.54 20.12
CA VAL A 186 22.06 8.38 20.04
C VAL A 186 21.35 9.51 20.79
N LEU A 187 21.88 9.98 21.92
CA LEU A 187 21.34 11.12 22.65
C LEU A 187 21.40 12.40 21.81
N ALA A 188 22.54 12.67 21.16
CA ALA A 188 22.68 13.79 20.23
C ALA A 188 21.73 13.66 19.03
N TYR A 189 21.54 12.45 18.51
CA TYR A 189 20.58 12.18 17.44
C TYR A 189 19.14 12.45 17.87
N VAL A 190 18.70 11.97 19.04
CA VAL A 190 17.36 12.23 19.58
C VAL A 190 17.16 13.74 19.81
N TRP A 191 18.16 14.42 20.36
CA TRP A 191 18.14 15.88 20.51
C TRP A 191 17.95 16.58 19.16
N HIS A 192 18.74 16.20 18.14
CA HIS A 192 18.60 16.72 16.79
C HIS A 192 17.21 16.46 16.20
N ARG A 193 16.67 15.24 16.35
CA ARG A 193 15.33 14.91 15.85
C ARG A 193 14.24 15.74 16.54
N LYS A 194 14.36 15.98 17.84
CA LYS A 194 13.44 16.84 18.60
C LYS A 194 13.46 18.29 18.14
N PHE A 195 14.63 18.93 18.13
CA PHE A 195 14.73 20.37 17.90
C PHE A 195 14.81 20.77 16.43
N ILE A 196 15.37 19.92 15.57
CA ILE A 196 15.55 20.22 14.14
C ILE A 196 14.45 19.56 13.30
N CYS A 197 14.12 18.29 13.58
CA CYS A 197 13.14 17.53 12.80
C CYS A 197 11.72 17.55 13.39
N LYS A 198 11.49 18.23 14.53
CA LYS A 198 10.20 18.35 15.21
C LYS A 198 9.57 17.00 15.64
N VAL A 199 10.39 15.95 15.81
CA VAL A 199 9.98 14.66 16.38
C VAL A 199 10.18 14.74 17.90
N THR A 200 9.17 15.26 18.61
CA THR A 200 9.35 15.76 19.99
C THR A 200 9.21 14.72 21.09
N ASP A 201 8.67 13.55 20.77
CA ASP A 201 8.24 12.52 21.72
C ASP A 201 9.23 11.34 21.84
N THR A 202 10.25 11.29 20.98
CA THR A 202 11.31 10.28 21.06
C THR A 202 12.13 10.42 22.34
N VAL A 203 12.31 9.32 23.06
CA VAL A 203 13.11 9.23 24.28
C VAL A 203 14.09 8.05 24.23
N ILE A 204 15.06 8.01 25.14
CA ILE A 204 15.94 6.85 25.30
C ILE A 204 15.51 6.08 26.55
N LEU A 205 15.28 4.78 26.40
CA LEU A 205 15.00 3.87 27.49
C LEU A 205 16.27 3.11 27.87
N GLY A 206 16.61 3.14 29.15
CA GLY A 206 17.63 2.28 29.73
C GLY A 206 17.17 0.82 29.78
N ARG A 207 18.11 -0.10 30.02
CA ARG A 207 17.88 -1.55 30.03
C ARG A 207 16.73 -1.99 30.94
N LYS A 208 16.64 -1.42 32.15
CA LYS A 208 15.62 -1.79 33.14
C LYS A 208 14.21 -1.50 32.63
N GLU A 209 14.00 -0.31 32.07
CA GLU A 209 12.70 0.08 31.55
C GLU A 209 12.36 -0.67 30.25
N LEU A 210 13.34 -0.86 29.37
CA LEU A 210 13.15 -1.65 28.16
C LEU A 210 12.66 -3.07 28.49
N ARG A 211 13.30 -3.75 29.45
CA ARG A 211 12.88 -5.09 29.91
C ARG A 211 11.52 -5.10 30.60
N ARG A 212 11.12 -4.01 31.25
CA ARG A 212 9.78 -3.90 31.85
C ARG A 212 8.69 -3.89 30.78
N LYS A 213 8.92 -3.16 29.69
CA LYS A 213 7.97 -3.03 28.57
C LYS A 213 8.01 -4.23 27.62
N GLU A 214 9.21 -4.66 27.25
CA GLU A 214 9.48 -5.69 26.25
C GLU A 214 10.46 -6.73 26.82
N LYS A 215 9.92 -7.73 27.53
CA LYS A 215 10.70 -8.70 28.33
C LYS A 215 11.57 -9.63 27.47
N GLU A 216 11.11 -9.95 26.26
CA GLU A 216 11.69 -11.01 25.43
C GLU A 216 12.59 -10.50 24.31
N LEU A 217 12.79 -9.19 24.21
CA LEU A 217 13.81 -8.62 23.34
C LEU A 217 15.20 -9.12 23.74
N ASN A 218 16.10 -9.12 22.76
CA ASN A 218 17.45 -9.64 22.93
C ASN A 218 18.14 -9.04 24.17
N PRO A 219 18.57 -9.87 25.14
CA PRO A 219 19.16 -9.39 26.38
C PRO A 219 20.46 -8.61 26.20
N LYS A 220 21.11 -8.71 25.02
CA LYS A 220 22.31 -7.96 24.65
C LYS A 220 22.02 -6.49 24.28
N ILE A 221 20.75 -6.08 24.17
CA ILE A 221 20.38 -4.68 23.98
C ILE A 221 20.62 -3.93 25.30
N TYR A 222 21.46 -2.90 25.25
CA TYR A 222 21.82 -2.08 26.42
C TYR A 222 20.79 -0.98 26.67
N PHE A 223 20.33 -0.33 25.60
CA PHE A 223 19.34 0.74 25.64
C PHE A 223 18.58 0.77 24.30
N ALA A 224 17.45 1.47 24.26
CA ALA A 224 16.67 1.65 23.04
C ALA A 224 16.23 3.09 22.87
N MET A 225 16.20 3.56 21.62
CA MET A 225 15.41 4.73 21.27
C MET A 225 13.95 4.30 21.18
N TYR A 226 13.07 4.98 21.91
CA TYR A 226 11.65 4.68 22.00
C TYR A 226 10.82 5.83 21.42
N ASN A 227 9.95 5.50 20.48
CA ASN A 227 9.05 6.44 19.82
C ASN A 227 7.60 6.10 20.20
N PRO A 228 6.99 6.82 21.15
CA PRO A 228 5.64 6.52 21.62
C PRO A 228 4.54 6.84 20.60
N SER A 229 4.77 7.76 19.66
CA SER A 229 3.83 8.08 18.57
C SER A 229 3.68 6.98 17.51
N ALA A 230 4.58 6.00 17.48
CA ALA A 230 4.47 4.87 16.57
C ALA A 230 3.26 4.01 16.92
N GLY A 231 2.64 3.41 15.90
CA GLY A 231 1.48 2.54 16.09
C GLY A 231 1.33 1.50 15.00
N CYS A 232 0.32 0.66 15.15
CA CYS A 232 -0.05 -0.37 14.19
C CYS A 232 -1.51 -0.19 13.78
N VAL A 233 -1.80 -0.42 12.50
CA VAL A 233 -3.14 -0.45 11.92
C VAL A 233 -3.24 -1.64 10.96
N CYS A 234 -4.46 -2.09 10.66
CA CYS A 234 -4.70 -2.99 9.53
C CYS A 234 -4.66 -2.19 8.20
N PRO A 235 -3.64 -2.36 7.33
CA PRO A 235 -3.41 -1.45 6.21
C PRO A 235 -4.43 -1.60 5.07
N TYR A 236 -4.82 -2.83 4.73
CA TYR A 236 -5.91 -3.07 3.76
C TYR A 236 -7.27 -2.71 4.36
N GLY A 237 -7.52 -2.99 5.64
CA GLY A 237 -8.75 -2.60 6.32
C GLY A 237 -8.96 -1.09 6.33
N LEU A 238 -7.91 -0.33 6.64
CA LEU A 238 -7.95 1.14 6.56
C LEU A 238 -8.23 1.64 5.14
N THR A 239 -7.54 1.08 4.14
CA THR A 239 -7.72 1.49 2.73
C THR A 239 -9.13 1.19 2.22
N ILE A 240 -9.67 0.00 2.54
CA ILE A 240 -11.04 -0.38 2.20
C ILE A 240 -12.03 0.55 2.89
N ALA A 241 -11.85 0.83 4.19
CA ALA A 241 -12.74 1.70 4.94
C ALA A 241 -12.76 3.15 4.40
N TYR A 242 -11.62 3.66 3.93
CA TYR A 242 -11.56 4.93 3.20
C TYR A 242 -12.42 4.90 1.93
N GLY A 243 -12.27 3.86 1.10
CA GLY A 243 -13.04 3.72 -0.14
C GLY A 243 -14.54 3.54 0.12
N GLU A 244 -14.90 2.71 1.10
CA GLU A 244 -16.30 2.51 1.48
C GLU A 244 -16.93 3.79 2.02
N ASN A 245 -16.22 4.57 2.85
CA ASN A 245 -16.72 5.86 3.32
C ASN A 245 -16.83 6.89 2.19
N ALA A 246 -15.91 6.88 1.22
CA ALA A 246 -16.04 7.70 0.02
C ALA A 246 -17.31 7.33 -0.76
N ALA A 247 -17.59 6.04 -0.93
CA ALA A 247 -18.78 5.53 -1.61
C ALA A 247 -20.08 5.87 -0.87
N GLU A 248 -20.12 5.74 0.45
CA GLU A 248 -21.24 6.18 1.29
C GLU A 248 -21.54 7.69 1.14
N ASN A 249 -20.51 8.48 0.80
CA ASN A 249 -20.60 9.92 0.56
C ASN A 249 -20.76 10.29 -0.92
N GLY A 250 -21.09 9.32 -1.79
CA GLY A 250 -21.45 9.56 -3.19
C GLY A 250 -20.33 9.39 -4.22
N ALA A 251 -19.11 9.07 -3.82
CA ALA A 251 -18.05 8.74 -4.78
C ALA A 251 -18.34 7.39 -5.46
N GLN A 252 -18.03 7.26 -6.74
CA GLN A 252 -18.18 6.02 -7.49
C GLN A 252 -16.84 5.30 -7.57
N ILE A 253 -16.84 4.00 -7.26
CA ILE A 253 -15.64 3.15 -7.31
C ILE A 253 -15.82 2.09 -8.38
N SER A 254 -14.98 2.12 -9.40
CA SER A 254 -14.96 1.13 -10.48
C SER A 254 -13.72 0.26 -10.36
N LEU A 255 -13.91 -0.94 -9.82
CA LEU A 255 -12.90 -2.00 -9.76
C LEU A 255 -12.74 -2.67 -11.14
N ASN A 256 -11.68 -3.46 -11.32
CA ASN A 256 -11.32 -4.10 -12.60
C ASN A 256 -11.29 -3.09 -13.79
N THR A 257 -10.86 -1.86 -13.52
CA THR A 257 -10.83 -0.75 -14.48
C THR A 257 -9.41 -0.24 -14.62
N ALA A 258 -8.70 -0.70 -15.65
CA ALA A 258 -7.38 -0.22 -16.00
C ALA A 258 -7.48 0.99 -16.93
N VAL A 259 -6.70 2.04 -16.63
CA VAL A 259 -6.43 3.13 -17.58
C VAL A 259 -5.36 2.66 -18.56
N LEU A 260 -5.67 2.76 -19.84
CA LEU A 260 -4.85 2.22 -20.94
C LEU A 260 -4.18 3.33 -21.77
N GLY A 261 -4.69 4.55 -21.71
CA GLY A 261 -4.14 5.70 -22.41
C GLY A 261 -4.94 6.98 -22.15
N MET A 262 -4.42 8.11 -22.61
CA MET A 262 -5.10 9.40 -22.54
C MET A 262 -4.93 10.15 -23.86
N GLU A 263 -5.91 10.98 -24.19
CA GLU A 263 -5.81 11.96 -25.26
C GLU A 263 -5.52 13.32 -24.62
N VAL A 264 -4.36 13.87 -24.94
CA VAL A 264 -3.90 15.16 -24.42
C VAL A 264 -3.83 16.15 -25.57
N LYS A 265 -4.53 17.27 -25.43
CA LYS A 265 -4.53 18.36 -26.40
C LYS A 265 -4.24 19.67 -25.68
N GLU A 266 -3.26 20.43 -26.20
CA GLU A 266 -2.89 21.75 -25.66
C GLU A 266 -2.60 21.73 -24.14
N GLY A 267 -2.01 20.64 -23.63
CA GLY A 267 -1.70 20.48 -22.21
C GLY A 267 -2.94 20.22 -21.33
N GLN A 268 -4.03 19.70 -21.90
CA GLN A 268 -5.22 19.27 -21.18
C GLN A 268 -5.56 17.82 -21.56
N ILE A 269 -5.86 16.99 -20.57
CA ILE A 269 -6.43 15.65 -20.79
C ILE A 269 -7.89 15.83 -21.21
N GLU A 270 -8.21 15.53 -22.47
CA GLU A 270 -9.57 15.57 -23.00
C GLU A 270 -10.33 14.29 -22.70
N SER A 271 -9.63 13.15 -22.80
CA SER A 271 -10.23 11.84 -22.53
C SER A 271 -9.23 10.84 -21.96
N VAL A 272 -9.75 9.88 -21.19
CA VAL A 272 -9.01 8.78 -20.58
C VAL A 272 -9.61 7.48 -21.09
N GLN A 273 -8.83 6.69 -21.81
CA GLN A 273 -9.22 5.38 -22.31
C GLN A 273 -9.04 4.34 -21.19
N THR A 274 -10.09 3.57 -20.92
CA THR A 274 -10.03 2.41 -20.02
C THR A 274 -10.40 1.13 -20.76
N ASN A 275 -10.22 -0.04 -20.13
CA ASN A 275 -10.80 -1.29 -20.64
C ASN A 275 -12.35 -1.32 -20.53
N ARG A 276 -12.97 -0.29 -19.95
CA ARG A 276 -14.42 -0.22 -19.67
C ARG A 276 -15.12 0.96 -20.38
N GLY A 277 -14.51 1.46 -21.45
CA GLY A 277 -14.93 2.65 -22.18
C GLY A 277 -14.08 3.89 -21.87
N ARG A 278 -14.39 4.98 -22.56
CA ARG A 278 -13.69 6.27 -22.50
C ARG A 278 -14.42 7.25 -21.58
N VAL A 279 -13.63 7.88 -20.70
CA VAL A 279 -14.09 8.85 -19.69
C VAL A 279 -13.53 10.23 -20.02
N TYR A 280 -14.28 11.30 -19.74
CA TYR A 280 -13.91 12.68 -20.05
C TYR A 280 -13.90 13.53 -18.76
N PRO A 281 -12.88 13.35 -17.89
CA PRO A 281 -12.83 14.01 -16.60
C PRO A 281 -12.44 15.49 -16.68
N ALA A 282 -12.93 16.32 -15.76
CA ALA A 282 -12.46 17.71 -15.67
C ALA A 282 -11.05 17.79 -15.05
N ILE A 283 -10.74 16.94 -14.07
CA ILE A 283 -9.42 16.76 -13.45
C ILE A 283 -9.08 15.28 -13.34
N VAL A 284 -7.81 14.95 -13.55
CA VAL A 284 -7.24 13.63 -13.29
C VAL A 284 -6.28 13.68 -12.10
N ILE A 285 -6.43 12.74 -11.18
CA ILE A 285 -5.51 12.54 -10.07
C ILE A 285 -4.77 11.22 -10.27
N ASN A 286 -3.45 11.30 -10.43
CA ASN A 286 -2.58 10.16 -10.55
C ASN A 286 -2.13 9.67 -9.16
N ALA A 287 -2.76 8.60 -8.67
CA ALA A 287 -2.43 7.91 -7.43
C ALA A 287 -2.06 6.42 -7.70
N ALA A 288 -1.48 6.13 -8.86
CA ALA A 288 -1.33 4.78 -9.40
C ALA A 288 -0.13 3.98 -8.83
N GLY A 289 0.45 4.41 -7.70
CA GLY A 289 1.51 3.68 -7.01
C GLY A 289 2.72 3.39 -7.90
N THR A 290 3.06 2.10 -8.11
CA THR A 290 4.19 1.68 -8.96
C THR A 290 4.00 2.03 -10.43
N PHE A 291 2.77 2.32 -10.85
CA PHE A 291 2.42 2.73 -12.20
C PHE A 291 2.26 4.25 -12.37
N ALA A 292 2.61 5.04 -11.34
CA ALA A 292 2.43 6.49 -11.39
C ALA A 292 3.21 7.15 -12.53
N GLU A 293 4.42 6.67 -12.85
CA GLU A 293 5.17 7.21 -13.99
C GLU A 293 4.53 6.85 -15.35
N ASP A 294 3.84 5.71 -15.45
CA ASP A 294 3.18 5.28 -16.68
C ASP A 294 1.94 6.14 -16.92
N ILE A 295 1.16 6.42 -15.88
CA ILE A 295 0.05 7.39 -15.95
C ILE A 295 0.57 8.79 -16.28
N ALA A 296 1.70 9.21 -15.71
CA ALA A 296 2.31 10.49 -16.07
C ALA A 296 2.76 10.52 -17.54
N ALA A 297 3.28 9.41 -18.07
CA ALA A 297 3.64 9.28 -19.47
C ALA A 297 2.42 9.31 -20.40
N MET A 298 1.34 8.60 -20.06
CA MET A 298 0.08 8.64 -20.81
C MET A 298 -0.50 10.06 -20.89
N ALA A 299 -0.25 10.89 -19.87
CA ALA A 299 -0.70 12.26 -19.79
C ALA A 299 0.30 13.31 -20.34
N ASP A 300 1.35 12.88 -21.07
CA ASP A 300 2.43 13.74 -21.59
C ASP A 300 3.15 14.60 -20.52
N ASP A 301 3.18 14.12 -19.26
CA ASP A 301 3.72 14.82 -18.08
C ASP A 301 4.72 13.98 -17.26
N ARG A 302 5.46 13.06 -17.91
CA ARG A 302 6.49 12.28 -17.21
C ARG A 302 7.76 13.11 -16.98
N PHE A 303 7.86 13.66 -15.77
CA PHE A 303 9.06 14.34 -15.26
C PHE A 303 9.78 13.58 -14.13
N TYR A 304 9.27 12.42 -13.72
CA TYR A 304 9.89 11.54 -12.72
C TYR A 304 9.82 10.08 -13.16
N SER A 305 10.60 9.22 -12.50
CA SER A 305 10.53 7.78 -12.67
C SER A 305 10.37 7.05 -11.34
N ILE A 306 9.75 5.87 -11.42
CA ILE A 306 9.62 4.95 -10.30
C ILE A 306 10.61 3.80 -10.51
N HIS A 307 11.47 3.54 -9.51
CA HIS A 307 12.22 2.28 -9.43
C HIS A 307 11.56 1.37 -8.37
N PRO A 308 10.93 0.27 -8.78
CA PRO A 308 10.22 -0.58 -7.84
C PRO A 308 11.14 -1.29 -6.85
N ARG A 309 10.73 -1.35 -5.57
CA ARG A 309 11.51 -2.02 -4.51
C ARG A 309 10.68 -3.09 -3.81
N LYS A 310 11.06 -4.36 -4.01
CA LYS A 310 10.45 -5.53 -3.38
C LYS A 310 10.80 -5.61 -1.89
N GLY A 311 9.84 -6.07 -1.09
CA GLY A 311 10.03 -6.39 0.31
C GLY A 311 9.16 -7.56 0.73
N THR A 312 9.81 -8.61 1.23
CA THR A 312 9.18 -9.86 1.64
C THR A 312 9.04 -9.91 3.16
N ASN A 313 7.84 -10.24 3.61
CA ASN A 313 7.45 -10.37 5.01
C ASN A 313 6.98 -11.79 5.32
N SER A 314 7.08 -12.16 6.60
CA SER A 314 6.43 -13.34 7.17
C SER A 314 5.45 -12.92 8.26
N ILE A 315 4.31 -13.60 8.36
CA ILE A 315 3.36 -13.45 9.45
C ILE A 315 3.40 -14.72 10.29
N LEU A 316 3.66 -14.57 11.59
CA LEU A 316 3.65 -15.65 12.55
C LEU A 316 2.28 -15.78 13.21
N ASP A 317 1.97 -16.98 13.66
CA ASP A 317 0.78 -17.31 14.43
C ASP A 317 0.64 -16.43 15.69
N LYS A 318 -0.60 -16.17 16.11
CA LYS A 318 -0.91 -15.35 17.30
C LYS A 318 -0.22 -15.85 18.57
N LYS A 319 0.09 -17.16 18.66
CA LYS A 319 0.87 -17.72 19.79
C LYS A 319 2.24 -17.08 19.94
N ALA A 320 2.84 -16.54 18.86
CA ALA A 320 4.13 -15.85 18.89
C ALA A 320 4.01 -14.37 19.31
N GLY A 321 2.79 -13.81 19.39
CA GLY A 321 2.55 -12.39 19.72
C GLY A 321 3.19 -11.92 21.03
N HIS A 322 3.42 -12.82 21.99
CA HIS A 322 4.05 -12.48 23.27
C HIS A 322 5.53 -12.07 23.17
N ILE A 323 6.22 -12.42 22.08
CA ILE A 323 7.67 -12.19 21.92
C ILE A 323 8.00 -10.69 21.76
N VAL A 324 7.14 -9.93 21.08
CA VAL A 324 7.26 -8.47 20.92
C VAL A 324 5.87 -7.87 21.03
N LYS A 325 5.65 -6.89 21.89
CA LYS A 325 4.32 -6.29 22.12
C LYS A 325 4.05 -5.02 21.30
N GLY A 326 5.10 -4.31 20.89
CA GLY A 326 5.01 -3.15 20.01
C GLY A 326 5.71 -3.39 18.67
N ILE A 327 6.50 -2.40 18.25
CA ILE A 327 7.35 -2.49 17.06
C ILE A 327 8.80 -2.50 17.50
N ALA A 328 9.60 -3.47 17.07
CA ALA A 328 10.98 -3.61 17.53
C ALA A 328 11.95 -3.85 16.38
N SER A 329 13.14 -3.27 16.49
CA SER A 329 14.27 -3.53 15.61
C SER A 329 15.58 -3.36 16.37
N VAL A 330 16.68 -3.89 15.83
CA VAL A 330 18.03 -3.63 16.35
C VAL A 330 18.87 -2.94 15.28
N LYS A 331 19.59 -1.89 15.66
CA LYS A 331 20.51 -1.22 14.74
C LYS A 331 21.88 -1.89 14.79
N THR A 332 22.35 -2.37 13.65
CA THR A 332 23.72 -2.85 13.47
C THR A 332 24.58 -1.80 12.77
N LEU A 333 25.88 -1.74 13.08
CA LEU A 333 26.85 -0.84 12.45
C LEU A 333 27.20 -1.22 10.99
N LYS A 334 26.72 -2.37 10.48
CA LYS A 334 26.95 -2.76 9.08
C LYS A 334 26.25 -1.76 8.15
N HIS A 335 27.04 -1.16 7.26
CA HIS A 335 26.55 -0.29 6.20
C HIS A 335 25.62 -1.11 5.31
N ASN A 336 24.36 -0.70 5.16
CA ASN A 336 23.44 -1.35 4.24
C ASN A 336 23.47 -0.58 2.92
N PRO A 337 23.93 -1.17 1.80
CA PRO A 337 24.00 -0.47 0.52
C PRO A 337 22.61 -0.16 -0.06
N ALA A 338 21.58 -0.93 0.32
CA ALA A 338 20.19 -0.61 0.01
C ALA A 338 19.67 0.49 0.96
N HIS A 339 19.02 1.52 0.42
CA HIS A 339 18.33 2.60 1.16
C HIS A 339 17.11 2.07 1.94
N THR A 340 17.34 1.17 2.90
CA THR A 340 16.31 0.55 3.74
C THR A 340 16.60 0.78 5.22
N LYS A 341 15.54 1.01 5.99
CA LYS A 341 15.57 1.03 7.47
C LYS A 341 16.04 -0.31 8.04
N GLY A 342 15.95 -1.37 7.24
CA GLY A 342 16.43 -2.71 7.56
C GLY A 342 15.37 -3.67 8.07
N GLY A 343 14.08 -3.33 7.96
CA GLY A 343 12.97 -4.13 8.48
C GLY A 343 12.95 -4.22 10.01
N GLY A 344 11.89 -4.79 10.56
CA GLY A 344 11.71 -4.99 12.00
C GLY A 344 10.77 -6.15 12.31
N ILE A 345 10.27 -6.13 13.54
CA ILE A 345 9.21 -6.99 14.03
C ILE A 345 8.07 -6.06 14.45
N LEU A 346 6.86 -6.33 13.99
CA LEU A 346 5.68 -5.56 14.33
C LEU A 346 4.62 -6.50 14.91
N HIS A 347 4.12 -6.17 16.11
CA HIS A 347 2.92 -6.78 16.65
C HIS A 347 1.70 -6.16 15.95
N THR A 348 0.97 -6.96 15.20
CA THR A 348 -0.18 -6.49 14.42
C THR A 348 -1.38 -6.25 15.32
N VAL A 349 -2.31 -5.36 14.92
CA VAL A 349 -3.60 -5.16 15.62
C VAL A 349 -4.49 -6.41 15.75
N HIS A 350 -4.08 -7.52 15.13
CA HIS A 350 -4.78 -8.80 15.20
C HIS A 350 -4.04 -9.86 16.04
N GLY A 351 -2.96 -9.48 16.73
CA GLY A 351 -2.21 -10.36 17.64
C GLY A 351 -1.11 -11.20 16.98
N ASN A 352 -0.99 -11.17 15.66
CA ASN A 352 0.11 -11.82 14.94
C ASN A 352 1.41 -11.01 15.03
N LEU A 353 2.56 -11.66 14.89
CA LEU A 353 3.81 -10.95 14.62
C LEU A 353 4.10 -10.93 13.12
N LEU A 354 4.42 -9.75 12.60
CA LEU A 354 4.97 -9.57 11.27
C LEU A 354 6.48 -9.39 11.38
N VAL A 355 7.24 -10.14 10.59
CA VAL A 355 8.71 -10.14 10.59
C VAL A 355 9.21 -9.80 9.19
N GLY A 356 9.99 -8.73 9.08
CA GLY A 356 10.50 -8.22 7.81
C GLY A 356 10.31 -6.70 7.69
N PRO A 357 10.32 -6.15 6.48
CA PRO A 357 10.70 -6.78 5.22
C PRO A 357 12.19 -6.64 4.92
N ASN A 358 12.68 -7.39 3.93
CA ASN A 358 13.91 -7.03 3.22
C ASN A 358 13.66 -5.89 2.21
N ALA A 359 14.69 -5.53 1.44
CA ALA A 359 14.62 -4.57 0.35
C ALA A 359 15.48 -5.06 -0.81
N GLU A 360 14.85 -5.31 -1.96
CA GLU A 360 15.49 -5.75 -3.20
C GLU A 360 15.00 -4.83 -4.34
N GLU A 361 15.92 -4.18 -5.05
CA GLU A 361 15.56 -3.39 -6.24
C GLU A 361 15.10 -4.33 -7.34
N THR A 362 14.01 -3.98 -8.03
CA THR A 362 13.49 -4.76 -9.15
C THR A 362 12.93 -3.83 -10.23
N TYR A 363 12.97 -4.26 -11.49
CA TYR A 363 12.26 -3.60 -12.57
C TYR A 363 10.80 -4.07 -12.68
N GLU A 364 10.41 -5.12 -11.94
CA GLU A 364 9.09 -5.72 -12.02
C GLU A 364 8.10 -5.04 -11.06
N LYS A 365 7.17 -4.25 -11.62
CA LYS A 365 6.18 -3.47 -10.85
C LYS A 365 5.17 -4.33 -10.07
N GLU A 366 4.96 -5.59 -10.50
CA GLU A 366 3.90 -6.48 -9.98
C GLU A 366 4.39 -7.90 -9.63
N ASN A 367 5.68 -8.09 -9.39
CA ASN A 367 6.18 -9.40 -8.97
C ASN A 367 6.10 -9.57 -7.44
N PHE A 368 5.07 -10.30 -6.98
CA PHE A 368 4.85 -10.63 -5.57
C PHE A 368 5.38 -12.00 -5.15
N ALA A 369 6.20 -12.66 -5.99
CA ALA A 369 6.76 -13.96 -5.65
C ALA A 369 7.70 -13.87 -4.43
N THR A 370 7.52 -14.80 -3.51
CA THR A 370 8.34 -14.96 -2.31
C THR A 370 9.46 -15.98 -2.57
N ARG A 371 10.65 -15.71 -2.02
CA ARG A 371 11.81 -16.62 -2.13
C ARG A 371 12.30 -17.03 -0.75
N GLN A 372 12.75 -18.27 -0.60
CA GLN A 372 13.19 -18.81 0.68
C GLN A 372 14.39 -18.03 1.24
N GLU A 373 15.34 -17.62 0.39
CA GLU A 373 16.52 -16.86 0.77
C GLU A 373 16.15 -15.51 1.38
N SER A 374 15.06 -14.89 0.91
CA SER A 374 14.53 -13.65 1.49
C SER A 374 14.03 -13.85 2.92
N ILE A 375 13.29 -14.94 3.16
CA ILE A 375 12.80 -15.28 4.51
C ILE A 375 13.97 -15.57 5.43
N ASP A 376 14.94 -16.33 4.95
CA ASP A 376 16.12 -16.73 5.71
C ASP A 376 16.96 -15.51 6.14
N ALA A 377 17.21 -14.59 5.22
CA ALA A 377 17.91 -13.34 5.50
C ALA A 377 17.15 -12.46 6.49
N VAL A 378 15.82 -12.35 6.35
CA VAL A 378 14.95 -11.60 7.27
C VAL A 378 15.03 -12.20 8.67
N PHE A 379 14.88 -13.52 8.83
CA PHE A 379 14.92 -14.18 10.14
C PHE A 379 16.31 -14.12 10.78
N ALA A 380 17.37 -14.35 9.99
CA ALA A 380 18.74 -14.21 10.49
C ALA A 380 18.97 -12.81 11.08
N LYS A 381 18.42 -11.79 10.43
CA LYS A 381 18.48 -10.41 10.91
C LYS A 381 17.62 -10.18 12.15
N GLN A 382 16.33 -10.52 12.10
CA GLN A 382 15.39 -10.17 13.17
C GLN A 382 15.56 -11.01 14.43
N LYS A 383 16.22 -12.19 14.36
CA LYS A 383 16.67 -12.92 15.55
C LYS A 383 17.66 -12.13 16.41
N MET A 384 18.37 -11.15 15.83
CA MET A 384 19.19 -10.22 16.61
C MET A 384 18.33 -9.26 17.45
N THR A 385 17.08 -8.99 17.04
CA THR A 385 16.11 -8.18 17.81
C THR A 385 15.41 -9.05 18.86
N ALA A 386 14.89 -10.21 18.46
CA ALA A 386 14.19 -11.15 19.33
C ALA A 386 14.61 -12.60 19.05
N GLY A 387 15.40 -13.19 19.95
CA GLY A 387 16.03 -14.49 19.74
C GLY A 387 15.07 -15.69 19.69
N ARG A 388 13.85 -15.53 20.21
CA ARG A 388 12.82 -16.57 20.25
C ARG A 388 12.01 -16.72 18.95
N LEU A 389 12.22 -15.86 17.96
CA LEU A 389 11.56 -16.00 16.66
C LEU A 389 11.91 -17.34 16.02
N ASP A 390 10.89 -18.08 15.59
CA ASP A 390 11.05 -19.39 14.96
C ASP A 390 10.25 -19.43 13.64
N LYS A 391 10.84 -20.02 12.60
CA LYS A 391 10.20 -20.15 11.29
C LYS A 391 9.03 -21.14 11.34
N LYS A 392 9.00 -22.07 12.30
CA LYS A 392 7.89 -23.00 12.49
C LYS A 392 6.57 -22.32 12.86
N ASP A 393 6.66 -21.07 13.33
CA ASP A 393 5.48 -20.29 13.73
C ASP A 393 4.91 -19.48 12.57
N ILE A 394 5.53 -19.52 11.39
CA ILE A 394 5.05 -18.80 10.22
C ILE A 394 3.78 -19.47 9.69
N ILE A 395 2.74 -18.66 9.53
CA ILE A 395 1.47 -19.08 8.94
C ILE A 395 1.31 -18.57 7.51
N THR A 396 1.99 -17.47 7.14
CA THR A 396 1.94 -16.96 5.75
C THR A 396 3.11 -16.03 5.44
N TYR A 397 3.32 -15.80 4.15
CA TYR A 397 4.34 -14.94 3.58
C TYR A 397 3.75 -14.07 2.50
N PHE A 398 4.28 -12.88 2.32
CA PHE A 398 3.91 -12.03 1.20
C PHE A 398 5.05 -11.10 0.81
N THR A 399 5.06 -10.68 -0.46
CA THR A 399 5.98 -9.66 -0.97
C THR A 399 5.18 -8.48 -1.48
N GLY A 400 5.53 -7.27 -1.04
CA GLY A 400 5.03 -6.01 -1.60
C GLY A 400 6.08 -5.34 -2.48
N VAL A 401 5.64 -4.55 -3.45
CA VAL A 401 6.50 -3.73 -4.32
C VAL A 401 6.22 -2.26 -4.04
N ARG A 402 7.25 -1.49 -3.68
CA ARG A 402 7.11 -0.07 -3.31
C ARG A 402 7.42 0.85 -4.49
N PRO A 403 6.68 1.96 -4.66
CA PRO A 403 6.94 2.94 -5.70
C PRO A 403 7.99 3.96 -5.23
N ALA A 404 9.27 3.62 -5.30
CA ALA A 404 10.35 4.54 -4.92
C ALA A 404 10.74 5.46 -6.08
N THR A 405 10.98 6.74 -5.78
CA THR A 405 11.65 7.69 -6.67
C THR A 405 13.14 7.69 -6.37
N TYR A 406 13.97 8.10 -7.33
CA TYR A 406 15.42 8.19 -7.12
C TYR A 406 15.80 9.20 -6.03
N GLU A 407 14.99 10.24 -5.84
CA GLU A 407 15.11 11.23 -4.77
C GLU A 407 14.81 10.66 -3.39
N GLU A 408 14.21 9.47 -3.33
CA GLU A 408 13.70 8.82 -2.12
C GLU A 408 12.67 9.70 -1.37
N ASP A 409 11.87 10.49 -2.12
CA ASP A 409 10.84 11.39 -1.59
C ASP A 409 9.53 11.31 -2.39
N PHE A 410 8.48 11.91 -1.86
CA PHE A 410 7.16 11.95 -2.51
C PHE A 410 7.10 12.99 -3.63
N ILE A 411 6.12 12.82 -4.51
CA ILE A 411 5.76 13.79 -5.55
C ILE A 411 4.28 14.09 -5.36
N ILE A 412 3.99 15.26 -4.80
CA ILE A 412 2.64 15.74 -4.52
C ILE A 412 2.55 17.17 -5.08
N GLU A 413 2.23 17.27 -6.36
CA GLU A 413 2.20 18.53 -7.12
C GLU A 413 1.27 18.44 -8.34
N LYS A 414 0.92 19.60 -8.91
CA LYS A 414 0.18 19.69 -10.18
C LYS A 414 1.09 19.25 -11.34
N GLY A 415 0.49 18.85 -12.47
CA GLY A 415 1.22 18.53 -13.69
C GLY A 415 2.06 19.73 -14.16
N ARG A 416 3.25 19.45 -14.70
CA ARG A 416 4.18 20.48 -15.17
C ARG A 416 3.90 20.90 -16.60
N ARG A 417 3.33 20.00 -17.39
CA ARG A 417 2.98 20.20 -18.81
C ARG A 417 1.48 20.13 -19.05
N THR A 418 0.78 19.35 -18.23
CA THR A 418 -0.62 19.00 -18.35
C THR A 418 -1.39 19.58 -17.16
N GLN A 419 -2.24 20.57 -17.43
CA GLN A 419 -2.77 21.49 -16.43
C GLN A 419 -3.86 20.88 -15.54
N ASN A 420 -4.66 19.94 -16.07
CA ASN A 420 -5.72 19.26 -15.34
C ASN A 420 -5.28 17.92 -14.72
N LEU A 421 -3.99 17.79 -14.42
CA LEU A 421 -3.39 16.62 -13.76
C LEU A 421 -2.83 17.00 -12.39
N ILE A 422 -3.04 16.13 -11.40
CA ILE A 422 -2.40 16.23 -10.08
C ILE A 422 -1.72 14.90 -9.78
N HIS A 423 -0.45 14.95 -9.40
CA HIS A 423 0.33 13.77 -9.01
C HIS A 423 0.28 13.56 -7.49
N CYS A 424 0.02 12.32 -7.09
CA CYS A 424 0.28 11.78 -5.76
C CYS A 424 1.13 10.50 -5.94
N ALA A 425 2.40 10.71 -6.29
CA ALA A 425 3.32 9.68 -6.76
C ALA A 425 4.52 9.49 -5.82
N GLY A 426 5.25 8.39 -6.03
CA GLY A 426 6.41 8.06 -5.19
C GLY A 426 6.07 7.71 -3.74
N ILE A 427 4.80 7.43 -3.43
CA ILE A 427 4.29 7.16 -2.08
C ILE A 427 4.73 5.78 -1.56
N GLN A 428 6.05 5.62 -1.39
CA GLN A 428 6.67 4.48 -0.73
C GLN A 428 6.68 4.65 0.79
N SER A 429 7.22 3.68 1.56
CA SER A 429 7.34 3.80 3.03
C SER A 429 8.00 5.13 3.41
N PRO A 430 7.42 5.90 4.33
CA PRO A 430 6.24 5.62 5.20
C PRO A 430 4.87 6.09 4.63
N GLY A 431 4.54 5.69 3.40
CA GLY A 431 3.39 6.18 2.63
C GLY A 431 2.02 5.92 3.25
N LEU A 432 1.83 4.79 3.94
CA LEU A 432 0.62 4.52 4.72
C LEU A 432 0.35 5.67 5.69
N THR A 433 1.35 6.02 6.50
CA THR A 433 1.27 7.09 7.51
C THR A 433 1.04 8.47 6.90
N ALA A 434 1.63 8.73 5.74
CA ALA A 434 1.59 10.03 5.08
C ALA A 434 0.28 10.28 4.32
N ALA A 435 -0.37 9.23 3.82
CA ALA A 435 -1.50 9.33 2.90
C ALA A 435 -2.65 10.22 3.39
N PRO A 436 -3.10 10.16 4.67
CA PRO A 436 -4.19 11.03 5.13
C PRO A 436 -3.88 12.53 5.02
N ALA A 437 -2.64 12.92 5.29
CA ALA A 437 -2.23 14.32 5.20
C ALA A 437 -1.99 14.74 3.74
N ALA A 438 -1.42 13.85 2.92
CA ALA A 438 -1.25 14.09 1.48
C ALA A 438 -2.60 14.27 0.77
N ALA A 439 -3.63 13.51 1.18
CA ALA A 439 -4.97 13.59 0.61
C ALA A 439 -5.61 14.97 0.77
N LEU A 440 -5.37 15.66 1.89
CA LEU A 440 -5.88 17.02 2.13
C LEU A 440 -5.29 18.03 1.14
N ASP A 441 -3.99 17.95 0.88
CA ASP A 441 -3.34 18.87 -0.06
C ASP A 441 -3.75 18.57 -1.51
N VAL A 442 -3.90 17.29 -1.86
CA VAL A 442 -4.38 16.88 -3.20
C VAL A 442 -5.84 17.30 -3.41
N GLU A 443 -6.71 17.11 -2.41
CA GLU A 443 -8.10 17.58 -2.43
C GLU A 443 -8.15 19.09 -2.63
N LYS A 444 -7.38 19.85 -1.84
CA LYS A 444 -7.29 21.30 -1.96
C LYS A 444 -6.86 21.73 -3.36
N MET A 445 -5.80 21.10 -3.91
CA MET A 445 -5.34 21.39 -5.27
C MET A 445 -6.42 21.14 -6.32
N ALA A 446 -7.15 20.02 -6.24
CA ALA A 446 -8.21 19.68 -7.17
C ALA A 446 -9.39 20.68 -7.08
N VAL A 447 -9.82 21.01 -5.87
CA VAL A 447 -10.92 21.96 -5.64
C VAL A 447 -10.55 23.37 -6.12
N GLU A 448 -9.32 23.83 -5.88
CA GLU A 448 -8.84 25.11 -6.38
C GLU A 448 -8.81 25.16 -7.91
N GLU A 449 -8.41 24.09 -8.59
CA GLU A 449 -8.43 24.02 -10.05
C GLU A 449 -9.86 24.00 -10.62
N LEU A 450 -10.77 23.23 -10.00
CA LEU A 450 -12.18 23.21 -10.41
C LEU A 450 -12.84 24.58 -10.23
N ARG A 451 -12.50 25.31 -9.16
CA ARG A 451 -13.04 26.66 -8.87
C ARG A 451 -12.73 27.70 -9.93
N LYS A 452 -11.69 27.50 -10.74
CA LYS A 452 -11.40 28.37 -11.89
C LYS A 452 -12.42 28.23 -13.01
N LYS A 453 -13.12 27.09 -13.08
CA LYS A 453 -14.05 26.75 -14.17
C LYS A 453 -15.52 26.79 -13.72
N ARG A 454 -15.81 26.46 -12.45
CA ARG A 454 -17.18 26.42 -11.89
C ARG A 454 -17.21 26.65 -10.37
N ALA A 455 -18.38 26.96 -9.83
CA ALA A 455 -18.57 26.96 -8.37
C ALA A 455 -18.40 25.55 -7.78
N VAL A 456 -17.70 25.43 -6.65
CA VAL A 456 -17.51 24.17 -5.89
C VAL A 456 -17.94 24.38 -4.44
N GLU A 457 -19.08 23.80 -4.10
CA GLU A 457 -19.75 23.88 -2.79
C GLU A 457 -19.40 22.68 -1.90
N GLN A 458 -19.47 22.90 -0.58
CA GLN A 458 -19.37 21.81 0.39
C GLN A 458 -20.58 20.88 0.29
N ASN A 459 -20.36 19.60 0.59
CA ASN A 459 -21.39 18.60 0.70
C ASN A 459 -21.90 18.57 2.14
N ASP A 460 -23.04 19.23 2.40
CA ASP A 460 -23.65 19.28 3.73
C ASP A 460 -24.09 17.90 4.25
N ALA A 461 -24.25 16.92 3.36
CA ALA A 461 -24.58 15.54 3.71
C ALA A 461 -23.34 14.67 4.01
N PHE A 462 -22.13 15.25 3.97
CA PHE A 462 -20.90 14.50 4.23
C PHE A 462 -20.92 13.91 5.64
N ASN A 463 -20.84 12.58 5.72
CA ASN A 463 -20.72 11.84 6.96
C ASN A 463 -19.30 11.24 7.07
N PRO A 464 -18.46 11.75 7.99
CA PRO A 464 -17.12 11.21 8.20
C PRO A 464 -17.14 9.82 8.85
N ILE A 465 -18.27 9.41 9.45
CA ILE A 465 -18.41 8.19 10.24
C ILE A 465 -18.89 7.04 9.36
N ARG A 466 -18.00 6.06 9.13
CA ARG A 466 -18.34 4.76 8.57
C ARG A 466 -18.51 3.75 9.70
N LYS A 467 -19.55 2.93 9.63
CA LYS A 467 -19.71 1.78 10.54
C LYS A 467 -19.13 0.54 9.90
N GLY A 468 -18.23 -0.15 10.61
CA GLY A 468 -17.68 -1.41 10.17
C GLY A 468 -18.68 -2.55 10.29
N ILE A 469 -18.27 -3.71 9.78
CA ILE A 469 -19.02 -4.95 9.98
C ILE A 469 -18.87 -5.35 11.46
N PRO A 470 -19.95 -5.75 12.14
CA PRO A 470 -19.88 -6.27 13.50
C PRO A 470 -18.76 -7.30 13.70
N VAL A 471 -17.99 -7.18 14.78
CA VAL A 471 -16.91 -8.14 15.14
C VAL A 471 -17.36 -8.97 16.33
N LEU A 472 -18.05 -10.09 16.08
CA LEU A 472 -18.81 -10.80 17.12
C LEU A 472 -17.97 -11.44 18.22
N LYS A 473 -16.74 -11.86 17.89
CA LYS A 473 -15.84 -12.50 18.87
C LYS A 473 -15.44 -11.55 20.01
N ASP A 474 -15.39 -10.25 19.74
CA ASP A 474 -14.97 -9.21 20.69
C ASP A 474 -16.18 -8.59 21.41
N MET A 475 -17.41 -8.98 21.06
CA MET A 475 -18.64 -8.48 21.66
C MET A 475 -18.96 -9.13 23.01
N PRO A 476 -19.58 -8.37 23.95
CA PRO A 476 -20.19 -8.94 25.15
C PRO A 476 -21.22 -10.03 24.79
N LYS A 477 -21.30 -11.07 25.63
CA LYS A 477 -22.15 -12.24 25.38
C LYS A 477 -23.61 -11.85 25.17
N GLU A 478 -24.14 -10.96 26.02
CA GLU A 478 -25.54 -10.54 25.98
C GLU A 478 -25.89 -9.81 24.68
N GLU A 479 -24.94 -9.04 24.14
CA GLU A 479 -25.10 -8.33 22.87
C GLU A 479 -25.07 -9.29 21.69
N ARG A 480 -24.09 -10.19 21.68
CA ARG A 480 -23.99 -11.25 20.67
C ARG A 480 -25.24 -12.14 20.65
N ASP A 481 -25.76 -12.54 21.82
CA ASP A 481 -26.99 -13.33 21.93
C ASP A 481 -28.21 -12.58 21.36
N ARG A 482 -28.30 -11.26 21.58
CA ARG A 482 -29.34 -10.43 20.96
C ARG A 482 -29.22 -10.40 19.43
N MET A 483 -28.01 -10.25 18.90
CA MET A 483 -27.78 -10.28 17.45
C MET A 483 -28.16 -11.62 16.83
N ILE A 484 -27.77 -12.74 17.47
CA ILE A 484 -28.10 -14.10 17.00
C ILE A 484 -29.60 -14.35 17.04
N ARG A 485 -30.33 -13.89 18.07
CA ARG A 485 -31.80 -14.01 18.11
C ARG A 485 -32.47 -13.22 16.99
N LYS A 486 -31.92 -12.05 16.63
CA LYS A 486 -32.44 -11.21 15.54
C LYS A 486 -32.12 -11.81 14.16
N ASN A 487 -30.92 -12.36 13.99
CA ASN A 487 -30.50 -13.03 12.77
C ASN A 487 -29.67 -14.28 13.12
N PRO A 488 -30.24 -15.50 12.98
CA PRO A 488 -29.55 -16.75 13.29
C PRO A 488 -28.26 -17.00 12.52
N ASP A 489 -28.04 -16.36 11.36
CA ASP A 489 -26.80 -16.50 10.59
C ASP A 489 -25.57 -16.06 11.38
N TYR A 490 -25.71 -15.13 12.34
CA TYR A 490 -24.65 -14.74 13.26
C TYR A 490 -24.22 -15.87 14.22
N GLY A 491 -25.06 -16.89 14.41
CA GLY A 491 -24.76 -18.07 15.23
C GLY A 491 -24.01 -19.17 14.46
N ILE A 492 -23.92 -19.08 13.13
CA ILE A 492 -23.31 -20.11 12.28
C ILE A 492 -21.83 -19.77 12.09
N ILE A 493 -20.94 -20.42 12.85
CA ILE A 493 -19.49 -20.18 12.75
C ILE A 493 -18.91 -20.85 11.50
N VAL A 494 -18.34 -20.03 10.63
CA VAL A 494 -17.71 -20.43 9.36
C VAL A 494 -16.20 -20.56 9.52
N CYS A 495 -15.53 -19.62 10.18
CA CYS A 495 -14.09 -19.70 10.46
C CYS A 495 -13.83 -19.85 11.95
N ARG A 496 -13.37 -21.02 12.40
CA ARG A 496 -13.08 -21.28 13.82
C ARG A 496 -11.81 -20.56 14.31
N CYS A 497 -10.78 -20.42 13.47
CA CYS A 497 -9.51 -19.81 13.90
C CYS A 497 -9.59 -18.30 14.11
N GLU A 498 -10.49 -17.62 13.37
CA GLU A 498 -10.71 -16.18 13.50
C GLU A 498 -12.08 -15.84 14.09
N GLU A 499 -12.88 -16.85 14.42
CA GLU A 499 -14.23 -16.78 15.01
C GLU A 499 -15.21 -15.95 14.18
N ILE A 500 -15.32 -16.26 12.89
CA ILE A 500 -16.16 -15.53 11.93
C ILE A 500 -17.42 -16.32 11.61
N SER A 501 -18.56 -15.65 11.68
CA SER A 501 -19.90 -16.18 11.40
C SER A 501 -20.35 -15.99 9.94
N LYS A 502 -21.40 -16.73 9.54
CA LYS A 502 -22.09 -16.54 8.25
C LYS A 502 -22.70 -15.14 8.17
N GLY A 503 -23.31 -14.66 9.26
CA GLY A 503 -23.90 -13.33 9.33
C GLY A 503 -22.91 -12.22 9.01
N GLU A 504 -21.70 -12.27 9.57
CA GLU A 504 -20.63 -11.31 9.25
C GLU A 504 -20.25 -11.37 7.76
N ILE A 505 -20.14 -12.57 7.17
CA ILE A 505 -19.82 -12.73 5.74
C ILE A 505 -20.90 -12.12 4.86
N LEU A 506 -22.17 -12.32 5.20
CA LEU A 506 -23.29 -11.72 4.46
C LEU A 506 -23.30 -10.19 4.58
N ASP A 507 -22.88 -9.63 5.71
CA ASP A 507 -22.72 -8.18 5.86
C ASP A 507 -21.56 -7.66 4.99
N ALA A 508 -20.45 -8.40 4.89
CA ALA A 508 -19.35 -8.05 3.98
C ALA A 508 -19.77 -8.03 2.50
N LEU A 509 -20.66 -8.94 2.10
CA LEU A 509 -21.19 -9.00 0.74
C LEU A 509 -22.14 -7.85 0.41
N LYS A 510 -22.63 -7.14 1.42
CA LYS A 510 -23.48 -5.95 1.31
C LYS A 510 -22.72 -4.65 1.54
N SER A 511 -21.40 -4.69 1.65
CA SER A 511 -20.63 -3.48 1.93
C SER A 511 -20.71 -2.47 0.78
N PRO A 512 -20.50 -1.16 1.04
CA PRO A 512 -20.58 -0.13 0.00
C PRO A 512 -19.68 -0.40 -1.22
N VAL A 513 -18.57 -1.12 -1.00
CA VAL A 513 -17.69 -1.64 -2.05
C VAL A 513 -17.70 -3.17 -1.95
N ALA A 514 -18.74 -3.79 -2.48
CA ALA A 514 -18.90 -5.24 -2.45
C ALA A 514 -17.86 -5.94 -3.35
N VAL A 515 -17.12 -6.89 -2.76
CA VAL A 515 -16.15 -7.73 -3.48
C VAL A 515 -16.41 -9.20 -3.13
N PRO A 516 -17.29 -9.87 -3.89
CA PRO A 516 -17.72 -11.24 -3.61
C PRO A 516 -16.69 -12.26 -4.10
N THR A 517 -15.48 -12.20 -3.54
CA THR A 517 -14.40 -13.18 -3.76
C THR A 517 -13.92 -13.66 -2.40
N VAL A 518 -13.31 -14.85 -2.34
CA VAL A 518 -12.82 -15.40 -1.06
C VAL A 518 -11.83 -14.45 -0.39
N ASP A 519 -10.90 -13.85 -1.14
CA ASP A 519 -9.94 -12.88 -0.61
C ASP A 519 -10.57 -11.51 -0.32
N GLY A 520 -11.67 -11.14 -0.99
CA GLY A 520 -12.48 -9.97 -0.66
C GLY A 520 -13.11 -10.08 0.73
N ILE A 521 -13.70 -11.25 1.04
CA ILE A 521 -14.22 -11.58 2.37
C ILE A 521 -13.08 -11.69 3.39
N LYS A 522 -11.98 -12.37 3.02
CA LYS A 522 -10.77 -12.48 3.86
C LYS A 522 -10.24 -11.12 4.29
N LYS A 523 -10.15 -10.13 3.40
CA LYS A 523 -9.63 -8.80 3.75
C LYS A 523 -10.55 -8.00 4.68
N ARG A 524 -11.87 -8.21 4.59
CA ARG A 524 -12.88 -7.53 5.42
C ARG A 524 -13.03 -8.17 6.79
N LEU A 525 -13.01 -9.51 6.85
CA LEU A 525 -13.41 -10.28 8.04
C LEU A 525 -12.37 -11.27 8.55
N ARG A 526 -11.31 -11.52 7.78
CA ARG A 526 -10.20 -12.44 8.09
C ARG A 526 -10.45 -13.96 7.98
N PRO A 527 -11.55 -14.53 7.42
CA PRO A 527 -11.58 -15.98 7.22
C PRO A 527 -10.42 -16.42 6.33
N GLY A 528 -9.69 -17.44 6.78
CA GLY A 528 -8.46 -17.90 6.13
C GLY A 528 -7.20 -17.09 6.43
N MET A 529 -7.22 -16.15 7.38
CA MET A 529 -6.00 -15.49 7.89
C MET A 529 -5.45 -16.12 9.17
N GLY A 530 -6.19 -17.03 9.81
CA GLY A 530 -5.73 -17.76 10.99
C GLY A 530 -4.79 -18.92 10.66
N ARG A 531 -4.39 -19.71 11.66
CA ARG A 531 -3.40 -20.81 11.52
C ARG A 531 -3.63 -21.75 10.34
N CYS A 532 -4.89 -22.10 10.06
CA CYS A 532 -5.23 -23.05 8.98
C CYS A 532 -5.15 -22.46 7.56
N GLN A 533 -4.95 -21.15 7.41
CA GLN A 533 -4.85 -20.45 6.13
C GLN A 533 -5.99 -20.72 5.14
N GLY A 534 -7.19 -21.03 5.66
CA GLY A 534 -8.37 -21.29 4.84
C GLY A 534 -8.66 -22.77 4.60
N GLY A 535 -7.83 -23.70 5.08
CA GLY A 535 -7.98 -25.13 4.82
C GLY A 535 -9.35 -25.73 5.19
N PHE A 536 -10.12 -25.09 6.09
CA PHE A 536 -11.46 -25.53 6.49
C PHE A 536 -12.57 -24.57 6.06
N CYS A 537 -12.36 -23.25 6.22
CA CYS A 537 -13.41 -22.26 5.99
C CYS A 537 -13.52 -21.81 4.52
N LEU A 538 -12.51 -22.05 3.68
CA LEU A 538 -12.54 -21.64 2.27
C LEU A 538 -13.73 -22.20 1.50
N PRO A 539 -14.03 -23.52 1.51
CA PRO A 539 -15.20 -24.04 0.79
C PRO A 539 -16.50 -23.44 1.32
N LEU A 540 -16.64 -23.26 2.64
CA LEU A 540 -17.83 -22.66 3.24
C LEU A 540 -18.02 -21.19 2.82
N VAL A 541 -16.95 -20.41 2.77
CA VAL A 541 -17.00 -19.02 2.27
C VAL A 541 -17.38 -19.01 0.79
N MET A 542 -16.81 -19.93 -0.01
CA MET A 542 -17.14 -20.07 -1.43
C MET A 542 -18.62 -20.39 -1.63
N ASP A 543 -19.17 -21.34 -0.86
CA ASP A 543 -20.58 -21.72 -0.93
C ASP A 543 -21.50 -20.56 -0.52
N ILE A 544 -21.15 -19.80 0.53
CA ILE A 544 -21.93 -18.60 0.93
C ILE A 544 -21.94 -17.54 -0.18
N ILE A 545 -20.81 -17.32 -0.85
CA ILE A 545 -20.73 -16.37 -1.97
C ILE A 545 -21.58 -16.87 -3.15
N SER A 546 -21.44 -18.15 -3.49
CA SER A 546 -22.20 -18.84 -4.54
C SER A 546 -23.71 -18.70 -4.32
N GLU A 547 -24.19 -19.04 -3.12
CA GLU A 547 -25.59 -18.90 -2.71
C GLU A 547 -26.05 -17.44 -2.78
N TYR A 548 -25.24 -16.50 -2.29
CA TYR A 548 -25.59 -15.08 -2.26
C TYR A 548 -25.73 -14.48 -3.67
N LEU A 549 -24.83 -14.83 -4.58
CA LEU A 549 -24.84 -14.35 -5.96
C LEU A 549 -25.77 -15.16 -6.89
N GLN A 550 -26.26 -16.31 -6.43
CA GLN A 550 -27.01 -17.28 -7.26
C GLN A 550 -26.19 -17.74 -8.48
N LEU A 551 -24.90 -18.00 -8.28
CA LEU A 551 -23.98 -18.48 -9.31
C LEU A 551 -23.46 -19.88 -8.98
N PRO A 552 -23.06 -20.70 -9.96
CA PRO A 552 -22.37 -21.96 -9.70
C PRO A 552 -21.11 -21.77 -8.83
N PRO A 553 -20.77 -22.71 -7.93
CA PRO A 553 -19.56 -22.62 -7.10
C PRO A 553 -18.25 -22.48 -7.89
N GLU A 554 -18.19 -23.04 -9.10
CA GLU A 554 -17.06 -22.93 -10.04
C GLU A 554 -16.80 -21.49 -10.54
N ASP A 555 -17.81 -20.61 -10.50
CA ASP A 555 -17.67 -19.20 -10.89
C ASP A 555 -17.19 -18.31 -9.74
N VAL A 556 -17.15 -18.82 -8.50
CA VAL A 556 -16.60 -18.10 -7.36
C VAL A 556 -15.08 -18.11 -7.43
N THR A 557 -14.50 -16.91 -7.50
CA THR A 557 -13.04 -16.74 -7.59
C THR A 557 -12.38 -16.46 -6.25
N LYS A 558 -11.10 -16.80 -6.16
CA LYS A 558 -10.30 -16.51 -4.96
C LYS A 558 -10.04 -15.01 -4.81
N ALA A 559 -9.66 -14.32 -5.87
CA ALA A 559 -9.19 -12.94 -5.85
C ALA A 559 -9.49 -12.17 -7.15
N GLY A 560 -10.55 -12.57 -7.89
CA GLY A 560 -10.91 -12.01 -9.19
C GLY A 560 -10.51 -12.90 -10.36
N ALA A 561 -10.43 -12.31 -11.56
CA ALA A 561 -10.14 -13.04 -12.79
C ALA A 561 -8.84 -13.87 -12.72
N GLY A 562 -8.86 -15.06 -13.31
CA GLY A 562 -7.70 -15.97 -13.35
C GLY A 562 -7.37 -16.66 -12.03
N SER A 563 -8.28 -16.61 -11.05
CA SER A 563 -8.09 -17.22 -9.72
C SER A 563 -9.20 -18.21 -9.35
N ALA A 564 -9.58 -19.05 -10.31
CA ALA A 564 -10.55 -20.13 -10.12
C ALA A 564 -10.14 -21.03 -8.94
N ILE A 565 -11.09 -21.36 -8.07
CA ILE A 565 -10.87 -22.25 -6.93
C ILE A 565 -11.16 -23.69 -7.34
N THR A 566 -12.22 -23.89 -8.11
CA THR A 566 -12.64 -25.19 -8.65
C THR A 566 -12.87 -25.05 -10.16
N TYR A 567 -12.73 -26.15 -10.90
CA TYR A 567 -12.88 -26.19 -12.38
C TYR A 567 -14.14 -26.98 -12.82
N GLY A 568 -15.01 -27.33 -11.88
CA GLY A 568 -16.21 -28.13 -12.11
C GLY A 568 -16.28 -29.41 -11.27
N ARG A 569 -17.39 -30.13 -11.41
CA ARG A 569 -17.68 -31.36 -10.64
C ARG A 569 -16.89 -32.56 -11.17
N THR A 570 -16.19 -33.27 -10.29
CA THR A 570 -15.41 -34.47 -10.65
C THR A 570 -16.16 -35.80 -10.47
N LYS A 571 -17.32 -35.81 -9.81
CA LYS A 571 -18.20 -36.99 -9.68
C LYS A 571 -19.68 -36.59 -9.85
N GLY A 572 -20.34 -37.18 -10.85
CA GLY A 572 -21.81 -37.13 -11.00
C GLY A 572 -22.37 -36.08 -11.96
N ALA A 573 -22.04 -36.18 -13.25
CA ALA A 573 -23.05 -36.03 -14.30
C ALA A 573 -23.08 -37.37 -15.04
N GLY A 574 -24.06 -38.20 -14.71
CA GLY A 574 -24.42 -39.34 -15.54
C GLY A 574 -25.01 -38.83 -16.84
N GLN A 575 -24.15 -38.36 -17.75
CA GLN A 575 -24.33 -38.30 -19.19
C GLN A 575 -22.92 -38.35 -19.77
N ARG A 576 -22.38 -39.56 -19.88
CA ARG A 576 -21.42 -39.81 -20.94
C ARG A 576 -22.20 -39.57 -22.23
N ARG A 577 -21.95 -38.48 -22.94
CA ARG A 577 -22.10 -38.54 -24.39
C ARG A 577 -21.02 -39.50 -24.88
N ARG A 578 -21.43 -40.70 -25.27
CA ARG A 578 -20.73 -41.41 -26.33
C ARG A 578 -21.16 -40.75 -27.64
N ASP A 579 -20.27 -40.68 -28.61
CA ASP A 579 -20.50 -40.08 -29.94
C ASP A 579 -21.41 -40.94 -30.84
N ASP A 580 -22.24 -41.78 -30.25
CA ASP A 580 -22.98 -42.85 -30.89
C ASP A 580 -24.29 -43.00 -30.12
N GLY A 581 -25.28 -42.21 -30.56
CA GLY A 581 -26.52 -41.95 -29.84
C GLY A 581 -27.49 -43.11 -29.77
N GLU A 582 -27.38 -43.94 -28.74
CA GLU A 582 -28.48 -44.81 -28.29
C GLU A 582 -28.61 -44.78 -26.75
N THR A 583 -29.85 -44.64 -26.30
CA THR A 583 -30.29 -44.51 -24.90
C THR A 583 -30.54 -45.87 -24.28
N ILE A 584 -30.22 -46.04 -22.99
CA ILE A 584 -31.00 -46.87 -22.06
C ILE A 584 -31.40 -45.99 -20.89
#